data_AF-A0A1B2J7Z9-F1
#
_entry.id   AF-A0A1B2J7Z9-F1
#
_cell.length_a   1.000
_cell.length_b   1.000
_cell.length_c   1.000
_cell.angle_alpha   90.00
_cell.angle_beta   90.00
_cell.angle_gamma   90.00
#
_symmetry.space_group_name_H-M   'P 1'
#
loop_
_entity.id
_entity.type
_entity.pdbx_description
1 polymer ?
#
loop_
_entity_poly.entity_id
_entity_poly.type
_entity_poly.pdbx_seq_one_letter_code
_entity_poly.pdbx_strand_id
1 'polypeptide(L)'
;MISSVRISTLCRAQSVRFLSEQVAPNKKKPSAAQLRKERNILAKSSLRDILDSIVPGSVQDDDVTKYDPTPVYDDYRKYNSLSYPQQRYIIDSFKDDKFRKPWGKIPKSMKRLNYYISYGNYGPRDGFQPVESDQPSFDLPFRLPSIITTHIPKPSTLVRKLPPVNYRTCGEKRKEQYEKERRMDPISKMIIFSTLILTVINFKRDRKVVNTDHVPVNEYEEYQRVLEKEERDYREMLEARDNPQPSNSDSKTRKRRWYYLWIR
;
A
#
# COMPACT_ATOMS: atom_id res chain seq x y z
N MET A 1 51.96 -20.55 38.82
CA MET A 1 51.07 -21.66 38.38
C MET A 1 50.56 -21.28 36.99
N ILE A 2 51.29 -21.43 35.89
CA ILE A 2 51.67 -22.64 35.13
C ILE A 2 50.51 -23.61 34.89
N SER A 3 49.81 -23.44 33.76
CA SER A 3 49.27 -24.54 32.94
C SER A 3 49.15 -24.00 31.51
N SER A 4 49.96 -24.46 30.56
CA SER A 4 50.07 -25.79 29.94
C SER A 4 49.46 -25.75 28.54
N VAL A 5 50.38 -25.60 27.61
CA VAL A 5 50.30 -25.80 26.16
C VAL A 5 49.72 -27.16 25.82
N ARG A 6 48.80 -27.22 24.85
CA ARG A 6 48.65 -28.39 23.97
C ARG A 6 48.51 -27.96 22.51
N ILE A 7 49.60 -28.20 21.79
CA ILE A 7 49.69 -28.23 20.34
C ILE A 7 49.22 -29.63 19.92
N SER A 8 48.22 -29.72 19.05
CA SER A 8 47.84 -30.96 18.37
C SER A 8 48.09 -30.83 16.88
N THR A 9 49.02 -31.67 16.45
CA THR A 9 49.54 -31.92 15.12
C THR A 9 48.55 -32.52 14.14
N LEU A 10 48.81 -32.23 12.85
CA LEU A 10 48.72 -33.11 11.68
C LEU A 10 47.35 -33.73 11.32
N CYS A 11 46.81 -33.33 10.17
CA CYS A 11 46.67 -34.32 9.09
C CYS A 11 46.60 -33.67 7.70
N ARG A 12 47.41 -34.24 6.82
CA ARG A 12 47.64 -33.91 5.42
C ARG A 12 46.71 -34.80 4.60
N ALA A 13 45.80 -34.23 3.82
CA ALA A 13 45.11 -34.95 2.76
C ALA A 13 45.05 -34.07 1.52
N GLN A 14 45.98 -34.32 0.61
CA GLN A 14 45.89 -33.92 -0.78
C GLN A 14 44.64 -34.59 -1.37
N SER A 15 43.66 -33.80 -1.79
CA SER A 15 42.60 -34.26 -2.67
C SER A 15 42.73 -33.52 -3.99
N VAL A 16 43.08 -34.31 -5.01
CA VAL A 16 43.25 -33.94 -6.40
C VAL A 16 41.93 -33.34 -6.90
N ARG A 17 41.94 -32.05 -7.25
CA ARG A 17 40.82 -31.40 -7.92
C ARG A 17 40.74 -31.95 -9.34
N PHE A 18 39.88 -32.93 -9.53
CA PHE A 18 39.34 -33.32 -10.83
C PHE A 18 38.63 -32.09 -11.42
N LEU A 19 39.21 -31.50 -12.47
CA LEU A 19 38.51 -30.57 -13.34
C LEU A 19 37.53 -31.39 -14.17
N SER A 20 36.30 -31.56 -13.67
CA SER A 20 35.19 -31.99 -14.52
C SER A 20 34.77 -30.81 -15.37
N GLU A 21 35.12 -30.88 -16.65
CA GLU A 21 34.63 -30.02 -17.70
C GLU A 21 33.11 -30.21 -17.82
N GLN A 22 32.36 -29.32 -17.17
CA GLN A 22 30.90 -29.26 -17.25
C GLN A 22 30.52 -28.84 -18.67
N VAL A 23 30.20 -29.83 -19.51
CA VAL A 23 29.54 -29.63 -20.80
C VAL A 23 28.25 -28.87 -20.56
N ALA A 24 28.20 -27.61 -21.01
CA ALA A 24 27.02 -26.77 -20.88
C ALA A 24 25.80 -27.44 -21.54
N PRO A 25 24.68 -27.61 -20.83
CA PRO A 25 23.48 -28.19 -21.43
C PRO A 25 22.98 -27.26 -22.53
N ASN A 26 22.79 -27.83 -23.72
CA ASN A 26 22.30 -27.17 -24.91
C ASN A 26 20.92 -26.57 -24.61
N LYS A 27 20.87 -25.26 -24.33
CA LYS A 27 19.64 -24.55 -23.96
C LYS A 27 18.70 -24.53 -25.17
N LYS A 28 17.70 -25.42 -25.16
CA LYS A 28 16.57 -25.37 -26.11
C LYS A 28 15.98 -23.97 -26.05
N LYS A 29 15.87 -23.31 -27.21
CA LYS A 29 15.29 -21.97 -27.32
C LYS A 29 13.86 -22.02 -26.73
N PRO A 30 13.54 -21.14 -25.77
CA PRO A 30 12.22 -21.15 -25.13
C PRO A 30 11.13 -20.88 -26.15
N SER A 31 9.98 -21.55 -25.99
CA SER A 31 8.81 -21.33 -26.84
C SER A 31 8.34 -19.87 -26.74
N ALA A 32 7.80 -19.31 -27.83
CA ALA A 32 7.30 -17.93 -27.86
C ALA A 32 6.26 -17.65 -26.74
N ALA A 33 5.50 -18.66 -26.32
CA ALA A 33 4.58 -18.56 -25.19
C ALA A 33 5.29 -18.44 -23.83
N GLN A 34 6.43 -19.12 -23.65
CA GLN A 34 7.25 -19.03 -22.43
C GLN A 34 7.95 -17.68 -22.34
N LEU A 35 8.50 -17.18 -23.45
CA LEU A 35 9.08 -15.83 -23.52
C LEU A 35 8.07 -14.73 -23.17
N ARG A 36 6.79 -14.89 -23.56
CA ARG A 36 5.72 -13.95 -23.18
C ARG A 36 5.40 -14.03 -21.69
N LYS A 37 5.34 -15.23 -21.09
CA LYS A 37 5.14 -15.39 -19.64
C LYS A 37 6.29 -14.79 -18.84
N GLU A 38 7.54 -15.05 -19.25
CA GLU A 38 8.73 -14.46 -18.62
C GLU A 38 8.74 -12.94 -18.74
N ARG A 39 8.42 -12.38 -19.91
CA ARG A 39 8.28 -10.92 -20.09
C ARG A 39 7.19 -10.33 -19.20
N ASN A 40 6.04 -11.00 -19.05
CA ASN A 40 4.97 -10.52 -18.18
C ASN A 40 5.34 -10.61 -16.69
N ILE A 41 6.09 -11.65 -16.29
CA ILE A 41 6.61 -11.78 -14.92
C ILE A 41 7.63 -10.66 -14.65
N LEU A 42 8.55 -10.44 -15.59
CA LEU A 42 9.61 -9.43 -15.50
C LEU A 42 9.03 -8.01 -15.51
N ALA A 43 8.01 -7.75 -16.34
CA ALA A 43 7.28 -6.48 -16.31
C ALA A 43 6.54 -6.25 -14.98
N LYS A 44 5.93 -7.30 -14.41
CA LYS A 44 5.26 -7.19 -13.10
C LYS A 44 6.26 -6.95 -11.96
N SER A 45 7.43 -7.58 -11.98
CA SER A 45 8.47 -7.31 -10.98
C SER A 45 9.05 -5.90 -11.14
N SER A 46 9.33 -5.46 -12.38
CA SER A 46 9.82 -4.10 -12.62
C SER A 46 8.81 -3.02 -12.21
N LEU A 47 7.51 -3.25 -12.40
CA LEU A 47 6.48 -2.33 -11.92
C LEU A 47 6.40 -2.28 -10.40
N ARG A 48 6.61 -3.40 -9.70
CA ARG A 48 6.72 -3.41 -8.24
C ARG A 48 7.94 -2.64 -7.77
N ASP A 49 9.12 -2.87 -8.35
CA ASP A 49 10.35 -2.16 -7.97
C ASP A 49 10.23 -0.64 -8.21
N ILE A 50 9.56 -0.23 -9.29
CA ILE A 50 9.28 1.19 -9.57
C ILE A 50 8.27 1.76 -8.57
N LEU A 51 7.22 1.01 -8.22
CA LEU A 51 6.24 1.45 -7.22
C LEU A 51 6.85 1.53 -5.82
N ASP A 52 7.67 0.57 -5.43
CA ASP A 52 8.40 0.56 -4.16
C ASP A 52 9.42 1.71 -4.10
N SER A 53 10.07 2.03 -5.22
CA SER A 53 10.96 3.21 -5.31
C SER A 53 10.22 4.55 -5.27
N ILE A 54 8.94 4.60 -5.66
CA ILE A 54 8.14 5.83 -5.72
C ILE A 54 7.36 6.06 -4.43
N VAL A 55 7.05 5.00 -3.68
CA VAL A 55 6.44 5.10 -2.35
C VAL A 55 7.55 5.24 -1.30
N PRO A 56 7.82 6.46 -0.79
CA PRO A 56 8.80 6.61 0.28
C PRO A 56 8.35 5.81 1.52
N GLY A 57 9.00 4.67 1.78
CA GLY A 57 8.73 3.81 2.93
C GLY A 57 8.43 2.34 2.65
N SER A 58 8.73 1.79 1.46
CA SER A 58 8.68 0.33 1.24
C SER A 58 9.70 -0.36 2.17
N VAL A 59 9.18 -0.98 3.22
CA VAL A 59 9.93 -1.63 4.30
C VAL A 59 10.60 -2.90 3.76
N GLN A 60 11.92 -3.04 3.96
CA GLN A 60 12.55 -4.35 3.93
C GLN A 60 12.10 -5.09 5.20
N ASP A 61 11.33 -6.17 5.05
CA ASP A 61 10.78 -6.97 6.16
C ASP A 61 11.86 -7.52 7.12
N ASP A 62 13.12 -7.52 6.70
CA ASP A 62 14.27 -7.98 7.47
C ASP A 62 14.52 -7.15 8.74
N ASP A 63 14.09 -5.88 8.79
CA ASP A 63 14.34 -4.97 9.92
C ASP A 63 13.53 -5.28 11.19
N VAL A 64 12.43 -6.04 11.08
CA VAL A 64 11.53 -6.33 12.21
C VAL A 64 12.01 -7.53 13.03
N THR A 65 12.69 -8.49 12.40
CA THR A 65 12.95 -9.80 13.01
C THR A 65 14.09 -9.83 14.02
N LYS A 66 14.93 -8.78 14.09
CA LYS A 66 16.15 -8.74 14.93
C LYS A 66 16.20 -7.56 15.92
N TYR A 67 15.10 -6.85 16.14
CA TYR A 67 15.11 -5.65 16.97
C TYR A 67 14.93 -5.96 18.46
N ASP A 68 15.87 -5.50 19.31
CA ASP A 68 15.74 -5.56 20.77
C ASP A 68 14.98 -4.34 21.31
N PRO A 69 13.79 -4.50 21.91
CA PRO A 69 12.99 -3.38 22.43
C PRO A 69 13.43 -2.89 23.82
N THR A 70 14.33 -3.60 24.50
CA THR A 70 14.83 -3.26 25.85
C THR A 70 15.29 -1.80 26.00
N PRO A 71 16.14 -1.24 25.12
CA PRO A 71 16.59 0.15 25.26
C PRO A 71 15.48 1.20 25.16
N VAL A 72 14.33 0.85 24.57
CA VAL A 72 13.16 1.74 24.43
C VAL A 72 12.31 1.70 25.69
N TYR A 73 12.30 0.58 26.41
CA TYR A 73 11.61 0.49 27.68
C TYR A 73 12.26 1.39 28.73
N ASP A 74 13.59 1.47 28.74
CA ASP A 74 14.34 2.31 29.67
C ASP A 74 14.19 3.80 29.36
N ASP A 75 14.28 4.17 28.07
CA ASP A 75 14.09 5.54 27.61
C ASP A 75 12.97 5.64 26.56
N TYR A 76 11.81 6.09 27.02
CA TYR A 76 10.61 6.21 26.20
C TYR A 76 10.77 7.22 25.05
N ARG A 77 11.72 8.16 25.14
CA ARG A 77 11.92 9.20 24.11
C ARG A 77 12.49 8.60 22.82
N LYS A 78 13.24 7.49 22.92
CA LYS A 78 13.81 6.77 21.77
C LYS A 78 12.73 6.18 20.88
N TYR A 79 11.50 6.01 21.36
CA TYR A 79 10.39 5.49 20.57
C TYR A 79 10.16 6.28 19.27
N ASN A 80 10.27 7.61 19.32
CA ASN A 80 10.04 8.47 18.15
C ASN A 80 11.12 8.31 17.07
N SER A 81 12.34 7.91 17.45
CA SER A 81 13.45 7.70 16.51
C SER A 81 13.39 6.36 15.77
N LEU A 82 12.47 5.46 16.15
CA LEU A 82 12.35 4.14 15.55
C LEU A 82 11.62 4.17 14.23
N SER A 83 11.92 3.19 13.37
CA SER A 83 11.16 2.97 12.14
C SER A 83 9.72 2.53 12.48
N TYR A 84 8.77 2.82 11.60
CA TYR A 84 7.36 2.45 11.80
C TYR A 84 7.15 0.95 12.10
N PRO A 85 7.84 0.01 11.42
CA PRO A 85 7.74 -1.42 11.74
C PRO A 85 8.23 -1.75 13.15
N GLN A 86 9.32 -1.15 13.60
CA GLN A 86 9.85 -1.32 14.97
C GLN A 86 8.87 -0.75 16.01
N GLN A 87 8.31 0.43 15.75
CA GLN A 87 7.26 1.01 16.59
C GLN A 87 6.05 0.09 16.69
N ARG A 88 5.65 -0.54 15.58
CA ARG A 88 4.53 -1.47 15.53
C ARG A 88 4.81 -2.75 16.29
N TYR A 89 5.99 -3.34 16.11
CA TYR A 89 6.44 -4.51 16.86
C TYR A 89 6.38 -4.28 18.37
N ILE A 90 6.84 -3.11 18.84
CA ILE A 90 6.74 -2.73 20.25
C ILE A 90 5.28 -2.68 20.70
N ILE A 91 4.38 -2.03 19.94
CA ILE A 91 2.95 -1.95 20.27
C ILE A 91 2.32 -3.35 20.36
N ASP A 92 2.60 -4.22 19.40
CA ASP A 92 2.03 -5.56 19.36
C ASP A 92 2.59 -6.42 20.52
N SER A 93 3.89 -6.27 20.86
CA SER A 93 4.49 -6.90 22.05
C SER A 93 3.84 -6.48 23.38
N PHE A 94 3.24 -5.27 23.44
CA PHE A 94 2.47 -4.84 24.60
C PHE A 94 1.11 -5.54 24.69
N LYS A 95 0.41 -5.69 23.54
CA LYS A 95 -0.93 -6.27 23.44
C LYS A 95 -0.98 -7.74 23.85
N ASP A 96 -0.05 -8.54 23.36
CA ASP A 96 -0.15 -9.99 23.49
C ASP A 96 0.30 -10.49 24.87
N ASP A 97 1.45 -10.01 25.35
CA ASP A 97 2.10 -10.60 26.54
C ASP A 97 1.92 -9.79 27.83
N LYS A 98 1.66 -8.49 27.72
CA LYS A 98 1.91 -7.55 28.83
C LYS A 98 0.63 -6.93 29.37
N PHE A 99 -0.34 -6.62 28.52
CA PHE A 99 -1.66 -6.14 28.98
C PHE A 99 -2.53 -7.23 29.63
N ARG A 100 -2.23 -8.50 29.42
CA ARG A 100 -2.90 -9.61 30.13
C ARG A 100 -2.46 -9.73 31.60
N LYS A 101 -1.30 -9.17 31.97
CA LYS A 101 -0.79 -9.22 33.34
C LYS A 101 -1.47 -8.16 34.22
N PRO A 102 -1.71 -8.44 35.51
CA PRO A 102 -2.28 -7.44 36.41
C PRO A 102 -1.34 -6.23 36.53
N TRP A 103 -1.92 -5.02 36.59
CA TRP A 103 -1.19 -3.76 36.53
C TRP A 103 -0.02 -3.66 37.53
N GLY A 104 -0.15 -4.23 38.73
CA GLY A 104 0.90 -4.26 39.74
C GLY A 104 2.18 -5.00 39.32
N LYS A 105 2.07 -6.02 38.45
CA LYS A 105 3.21 -6.84 37.98
C LYS A 105 3.94 -6.23 36.79
N ILE A 106 3.42 -5.15 36.19
CA ILE A 106 4.05 -4.50 35.05
C ILE A 106 5.13 -3.53 35.57
N PRO A 107 6.39 -3.62 35.07
CA PRO A 107 7.48 -2.74 35.50
C PRO A 107 7.21 -1.27 35.15
N LYS A 108 7.75 -0.36 35.97
CA LYS A 108 7.49 1.09 35.88
C LYS A 108 7.96 1.69 34.54
N SER A 109 9.10 1.24 34.01
CA SER A 109 9.64 1.63 32.71
C SER A 109 8.62 1.42 31.58
N MET A 110 8.03 0.23 31.55
CA MET A 110 7.01 -0.12 30.57
C MET A 110 5.70 0.67 30.73
N LYS A 111 5.27 0.95 31.96
CA LYS A 111 4.12 1.83 32.21
C LYS A 111 4.36 3.23 31.67
N ARG A 112 5.56 3.77 31.86
CA ARG A 112 5.97 5.08 31.32
C ARG A 112 5.96 5.08 29.80
N LEU A 113 6.53 4.05 29.16
CA LEU A 113 6.48 3.93 27.70
C LEU A 113 5.03 3.81 27.20
N ASN A 114 4.18 3.00 27.84
CA ASN A 114 2.78 2.89 27.44
C ASN A 114 2.02 4.20 27.59
N TYR A 115 2.25 4.93 28.68
CA TYR A 115 1.70 6.28 28.87
C TYR A 115 2.20 7.22 27.78
N TYR A 116 3.50 7.18 27.46
CA TYR A 116 4.10 7.98 26.41
C TYR A 116 3.53 7.63 25.02
N ILE A 117 3.33 6.35 24.68
CA ILE A 117 2.67 5.93 23.43
C ILE A 117 1.22 6.44 23.39
N SER A 118 0.50 6.41 24.51
CA SER A 118 -0.91 6.82 24.52
C SER A 118 -1.11 8.34 24.50
N TYR A 119 -0.26 9.07 25.22
CA TYR A 119 -0.46 10.49 25.57
C TYR A 119 0.77 11.38 25.39
N GLY A 120 1.89 10.82 24.96
CA GLY A 120 3.14 11.55 24.78
C GLY A 120 3.07 12.55 23.63
N ASN A 121 4.07 13.42 23.60
CA ASN A 121 4.13 14.55 22.67
C ASN A 121 4.76 14.10 21.36
N TYR A 122 4.05 13.26 20.61
CA TYR A 122 4.47 12.78 19.30
C TYR A 122 3.29 12.62 18.34
N GLY A 123 3.57 12.52 17.05
CA GLY A 123 2.53 12.41 16.01
C GLY A 123 1.56 13.59 16.05
N PRO A 124 0.23 13.37 16.23
CA PRO A 124 -0.75 14.46 16.35
C PRO A 124 -0.57 15.39 17.56
N ARG A 125 0.20 14.94 18.55
CA ARG A 125 0.56 15.67 19.78
C ARG A 125 2.00 16.19 19.72
N ASP A 126 2.61 16.24 18.53
CA ASP A 126 3.93 16.86 18.39
C ASP A 126 3.86 18.38 18.65
N GLY A 127 4.89 18.92 19.30
CA GLY A 127 4.96 20.33 19.72
C GLY A 127 4.21 20.69 21.01
N PHE A 128 3.62 19.71 21.69
CA PHE A 128 3.05 19.91 23.02
C PHE A 128 4.16 20.10 24.05
N GLN A 129 3.95 21.00 25.02
CA GLN A 129 4.85 21.09 26.16
C GLN A 129 4.68 19.84 27.05
N PRO A 130 5.77 19.29 27.60
CA PRO A 130 5.66 18.18 28.54
C PRO A 130 4.89 18.62 29.78
N VAL A 131 4.11 17.70 30.35
CA VAL A 131 3.23 17.93 31.52
C VAL A 131 3.98 18.37 32.79
N GLU A 132 5.32 18.37 32.76
CA GLU A 132 6.18 18.83 33.87
C GLU A 132 6.20 20.36 34.02
N SER A 133 5.70 21.14 33.05
CA SER A 133 5.64 22.59 33.16
C SER A 133 4.37 23.06 33.89
N ASP A 134 4.50 23.95 34.86
CA ASP A 134 3.38 24.71 35.49
C ASP A 134 2.60 25.61 34.50
N GLN A 135 2.93 25.53 33.21
CA GLN A 135 2.26 26.23 32.13
C GLN A 135 0.96 25.49 31.77
N PRO A 136 -0.14 26.22 31.51
CA PRO A 136 -1.38 25.61 31.01
C PRO A 136 -1.13 24.88 29.70
N SER A 137 -1.79 23.73 29.51
CA SER A 137 -1.60 22.89 28.33
C SER A 137 -1.98 23.63 27.04
N PHE A 138 -1.06 23.61 26.07
CA PHE A 138 -1.18 24.29 24.77
C PHE A 138 -2.33 23.77 23.88
N ASP A 139 -3.05 22.71 24.27
CA ASP A 139 -4.13 22.13 23.45
C ASP A 139 -5.34 23.06 23.30
N LEU A 140 -5.43 24.05 24.19
CA LEU A 140 -6.55 24.96 24.21
C LEU A 140 -6.19 26.24 23.43
N PRO A 141 -6.89 26.57 22.31
CA PRO A 141 -6.73 27.85 21.61
C PRO A 141 -7.04 29.07 22.48
N PHE A 142 -7.61 28.82 23.65
CA PHE A 142 -7.93 29.83 24.62
C PHE A 142 -6.60 30.36 25.16
N ARG A 143 -6.11 31.43 24.54
CA ARG A 143 -5.37 32.43 25.31
C ARG A 143 -6.27 32.72 26.49
N LEU A 144 -5.76 32.56 27.72
CA LEU A 144 -6.48 33.01 28.90
C LEU A 144 -6.97 34.42 28.56
N PRO A 145 -8.30 34.61 28.37
CA PRO A 145 -8.79 35.92 27.98
C PRO A 145 -8.31 36.82 29.10
N SER A 146 -7.55 37.85 28.69
CA SER A 146 -6.97 38.87 29.56
C SER A 146 -7.84 39.05 30.78
N ILE A 147 -7.32 38.65 31.94
CA ILE A 147 -7.72 39.09 33.28
C ILE A 147 -9.20 39.49 33.27
N ILE A 148 -10.13 38.58 33.59
CA ILE A 148 -11.47 39.02 33.99
C ILE A 148 -11.19 40.10 35.01
N THR A 149 -11.47 41.36 34.67
CA THR A 149 -10.96 42.53 35.42
C THR A 149 -11.51 42.54 36.84
N THR A 150 -12.43 41.62 37.13
CA THR A 150 -13.06 41.36 38.42
C THR A 150 -13.30 39.87 38.60
N HIS A 151 -12.67 39.26 39.61
CA HIS A 151 -13.00 37.92 40.14
C HIS A 151 -14.47 37.78 40.60
N ILE A 152 -15.23 38.88 40.62
CA ILE A 152 -16.62 38.97 41.07
C ILE A 152 -17.45 39.54 39.92
N PRO A 153 -18.19 38.71 39.15
CA PRO A 153 -19.06 39.21 38.10
C PRO A 153 -20.22 39.99 38.71
N LYS A 154 -20.45 41.22 38.22
CA LYS A 154 -21.65 42.02 38.55
C LYS A 154 -22.80 41.66 37.60
N PRO A 155 -24.08 41.85 37.99
CA PRO A 155 -25.22 41.63 37.09
C PRO A 155 -25.20 42.51 35.83
N SER A 156 -24.43 43.61 35.82
CA SER A 156 -24.22 44.47 34.66
C SER A 156 -23.08 44.01 33.72
N THR A 157 -22.39 42.91 34.04
CA THR A 157 -21.25 42.44 33.24
C THR A 157 -21.75 41.82 31.93
N LEU A 158 -21.45 42.46 30.80
CA LEU A 158 -21.89 42.00 29.48
C LEU A 158 -21.03 40.80 29.03
N VAL A 159 -21.63 39.61 29.02
CA VAL A 159 -20.99 38.38 28.51
C VAL A 159 -21.04 38.39 26.98
N ARG A 160 -19.87 38.39 26.35
CA ARG A 160 -19.74 38.28 24.89
C ARG A 160 -19.38 36.85 24.50
N LYS A 161 -19.94 36.38 23.37
CA LYS A 161 -19.53 35.14 22.75
C LYS A 161 -18.09 35.27 22.26
N LEU A 162 -17.24 34.30 22.58
CA LEU A 162 -15.87 34.24 22.06
C LEU A 162 -15.90 34.08 20.53
N PRO A 163 -14.91 34.65 19.81
CA PRO A 163 -14.81 34.44 18.37
C PRO A 163 -14.62 32.95 18.09
N PRO A 164 -15.17 32.42 16.98
CA PRO A 164 -14.93 31.04 16.60
C PRO A 164 -13.43 30.84 16.31
N VAL A 165 -12.81 29.86 16.96
CA VAL A 165 -11.40 29.53 16.74
C VAL A 165 -11.27 28.20 16.00
N ASN A 166 -10.36 28.14 15.04
CA ASN A 166 -10.03 26.91 14.34
C ASN A 166 -9.04 26.07 15.17
N TYR A 167 -9.53 24.96 15.72
CA TYR A 167 -8.71 24.03 16.52
C TYR A 167 -7.56 23.40 15.72
N ARG A 168 -7.67 23.30 14.40
CA ARG A 168 -6.63 22.71 13.54
C ARG A 168 -5.37 23.57 13.43
N THR A 169 -5.48 24.88 13.66
CA THR A 169 -4.35 25.81 13.59
C THR A 169 -3.77 26.13 14.97
N CYS A 170 -4.14 25.39 16.01
CA CYS A 170 -3.71 25.65 17.38
C CYS A 170 -2.30 25.10 17.63
N GLY A 171 -1.34 25.99 17.89
CA GLY A 171 0.07 25.65 18.04
C GLY A 171 0.84 25.73 16.73
N GLU A 172 2.15 26.01 16.83
CA GLU A 172 3.02 26.24 15.67
C GLU A 172 3.09 25.00 14.76
N LYS A 173 3.31 23.81 15.35
CA LYS A 173 3.39 22.55 14.61
C LYS A 173 2.10 22.18 13.89
N ARG A 174 0.94 22.33 14.54
CA ARG A 174 -0.35 22.07 13.88
C ARG A 174 -0.65 23.09 12.79
N LYS A 175 -0.24 24.35 12.97
CA LYS A 175 -0.35 25.37 11.93
C LYS A 175 0.52 25.02 10.71
N GLU A 176 1.77 24.63 10.92
CA GLU A 176 2.66 24.13 9.86
C GLU A 176 2.05 22.92 9.13
N GLN A 177 1.53 21.95 9.89
CA GLN A 177 0.85 20.78 9.35
C GLN A 177 -0.39 21.18 8.54
N TYR A 178 -1.23 22.07 9.08
CA TYR A 178 -2.43 22.55 8.38
C TYR A 178 -2.09 23.30 7.09
N GLU A 179 -1.05 24.13 7.10
CA GLU A 179 -0.56 24.81 5.89
C GLU A 179 0.00 23.81 4.87
N LYS A 180 0.67 22.76 5.32
CA LYS A 180 1.16 21.67 4.48
C LYS A 180 0.01 20.85 3.88
N GLU A 181 -0.95 20.41 4.69
CA GLU A 181 -2.12 19.63 4.24
C GLU A 181 -3.03 20.43 3.30
N ARG A 182 -3.13 21.75 3.48
CA ARG A 182 -3.88 22.62 2.58
C ARG A 182 -3.21 22.76 1.21
N ARG A 183 -1.90 22.57 1.13
CA ARG A 183 -1.17 22.53 -0.15
C ARG A 183 -1.35 21.14 -0.75
N MET A 184 -1.95 21.08 -1.93
CA MET A 184 -2.10 19.82 -2.65
C MET A 184 -0.73 19.21 -2.99
N ASP A 185 -0.60 17.90 -2.76
CA ASP A 185 0.60 17.14 -3.06
C ASP A 185 0.98 17.28 -4.54
N PRO A 186 2.29 17.34 -4.86
CA PRO A 186 2.74 17.49 -6.24
C PRO A 186 2.28 16.31 -7.12
N ILE A 187 2.19 15.11 -6.57
CA ILE A 187 1.70 13.91 -7.26
C ILE A 187 0.22 14.06 -7.61
N SER A 188 -0.61 14.50 -6.66
CA SER A 188 -2.04 14.75 -6.92
C SER A 188 -2.23 15.83 -7.99
N LYS A 189 -1.41 16.90 -7.98
CA LYS A 189 -1.41 17.90 -9.05
C LYS A 189 -1.06 17.30 -10.40
N MET A 190 -0.02 16.46 -10.47
CA MET A 190 0.39 15.76 -11.70
C MET A 190 -0.70 14.83 -12.23
N ILE A 191 -1.39 14.10 -11.35
CA ILE A 191 -2.51 13.23 -11.74
C ILE A 191 -3.65 14.08 -12.31
N ILE A 192 -4.07 15.14 -11.60
CA ILE A 192 -5.15 16.03 -12.06
C ILE A 192 -4.78 16.69 -13.40
N PHE A 193 -3.54 17.11 -13.57
CA PHE A 193 -3.07 17.69 -14.83
C PHE A 193 -3.06 16.65 -15.96
N SER A 194 -2.59 15.43 -15.68
CA SER A 194 -2.58 14.34 -16.65
C SER A 194 -3.99 13.92 -17.08
N THR A 195 -4.95 13.85 -16.13
CA THR A 195 -6.35 13.54 -16.47
C THR A 195 -6.95 14.65 -17.31
N LEU A 196 -6.66 15.92 -17.02
CA LEU A 196 -7.13 17.06 -17.82
C LEU A 196 -6.52 17.05 -19.24
N ILE A 197 -5.27 16.64 -19.41
CA ILE A 197 -4.69 16.46 -20.74
C ILE A 197 -5.38 15.31 -21.49
N LEU A 198 -5.58 14.16 -20.84
CA LEU A 198 -6.24 13.00 -21.46
C LEU A 198 -7.68 13.33 -21.86
N THR A 199 -8.42 14.10 -21.06
CA THR A 199 -9.78 14.54 -21.44
C THR A 199 -9.75 15.42 -22.68
N VAL A 200 -8.82 16.38 -22.78
CA VAL A 200 -8.66 17.23 -23.98
C VAL A 200 -8.27 16.39 -25.22
N ILE A 201 -7.37 15.41 -25.06
CA ILE A 201 -6.98 14.50 -26.15
C ILE A 201 -8.19 13.68 -26.61
N ASN A 202 -8.97 13.15 -25.66
CA ASN A 202 -10.18 12.38 -25.96
C ASN A 202 -11.23 13.24 -26.67
N PHE A 203 -11.47 14.47 -26.21
CA PHE A 203 -12.36 15.42 -26.91
C PHE A 203 -11.86 15.73 -28.33
N LYS A 204 -10.55 15.91 -28.52
CA LYS A 204 -9.96 16.15 -29.85
C LYS A 204 -10.13 14.92 -30.76
N ARG A 205 -9.98 13.71 -30.22
CA ARG A 205 -10.20 12.47 -30.95
C ARG A 205 -11.68 12.33 -31.34
N ASP A 206 -12.59 12.56 -30.41
CA ASP A 206 -14.03 12.50 -30.64
C ASP A 206 -14.48 13.49 -31.72
N ARG A 207 -14.01 14.74 -31.63
CA ARG A 207 -14.27 15.75 -32.66
C ARG A 207 -13.74 15.36 -34.03
N LYS A 208 -12.61 14.64 -34.12
CA LYS A 208 -12.13 14.11 -35.40
C LYS A 208 -13.10 13.07 -35.95
N VAL A 209 -13.56 12.12 -35.14
CA VAL A 209 -14.52 11.08 -35.56
C VAL A 209 -15.79 11.72 -36.12
N VAL A 210 -16.37 12.69 -35.40
CA VAL A 210 -17.55 13.44 -35.86
C VAL A 210 -17.30 14.12 -37.21
N ASN A 211 -16.10 14.67 -37.44
CA ASN A 211 -15.78 15.36 -38.68
C ASN A 211 -15.43 14.43 -39.86
N THR A 212 -14.98 13.19 -39.60
CA THR A 212 -14.56 12.25 -40.66
C THR A 212 -15.59 11.17 -40.95
N ASP A 213 -16.64 11.05 -40.13
CA ASP A 213 -17.69 10.01 -40.20
C ASP A 213 -17.14 8.56 -40.17
N HIS A 214 -15.85 8.41 -39.86
CA HIS A 214 -15.17 7.13 -39.73
C HIS A 214 -14.91 6.86 -38.25
N VAL A 215 -15.67 5.94 -37.67
CA VAL A 215 -15.43 5.44 -36.32
C VAL A 215 -14.23 4.48 -36.35
N PRO A 216 -13.12 4.75 -35.64
CA PRO A 216 -11.99 3.83 -35.59
C PRO A 216 -12.43 2.53 -34.90
N VAL A 217 -12.18 1.40 -35.56
CA VAL A 217 -12.54 0.08 -35.01
C VAL A 217 -11.62 -0.23 -33.83
N ASN A 218 -12.21 -0.67 -32.72
CA ASN A 218 -11.49 -1.02 -31.50
C ASN A 218 -10.81 -2.40 -31.69
N GLU A 219 -9.48 -2.42 -31.82
CA GLU A 219 -8.69 -3.66 -32.00
C GLU A 219 -8.96 -4.72 -30.91
N TYR A 220 -9.28 -4.28 -29.69
CA TYR A 220 -9.63 -5.18 -28.60
C TYR A 220 -10.96 -5.91 -28.84
N GLU A 221 -11.95 -5.24 -29.42
CA GLU A 221 -13.24 -5.87 -29.77
C GLU A 221 -13.09 -6.84 -30.94
N GLU A 222 -12.19 -6.56 -31.89
CA GLU A 222 -11.84 -7.53 -32.93
C GLU A 222 -11.18 -8.76 -32.33
N TYR A 223 -10.24 -8.56 -31.41
CA TYR A 223 -9.59 -9.67 -30.70
C TYR A 223 -10.60 -10.52 -29.91
N GLN A 224 -11.55 -9.89 -29.20
CA GLN A 224 -12.62 -10.63 -28.52
C GLN A 224 -13.52 -11.38 -29.50
N ARG A 225 -13.88 -10.77 -30.64
CA ARG A 225 -14.66 -11.46 -31.70
C ARG A 225 -13.93 -12.68 -32.25
N VAL A 226 -12.60 -12.63 -32.39
CA VAL A 226 -11.80 -13.77 -32.83
C VAL A 226 -11.78 -14.88 -31.76
N LEU A 227 -11.54 -14.52 -30.49
CA LEU A 227 -11.58 -15.48 -29.37
C LEU A 227 -12.93 -16.19 -29.25
N GLU A 228 -14.04 -15.45 -29.30
CA GLU A 228 -15.38 -16.04 -29.24
C GLU A 228 -15.68 -16.96 -30.42
N LYS A 229 -15.10 -16.67 -31.59
CA LYS A 229 -15.23 -17.52 -32.77
C LYS A 229 -14.44 -18.81 -32.59
N GLU A 230 -13.19 -18.72 -32.12
CA GLU A 230 -12.36 -19.89 -31.79
C GLU A 230 -13.01 -20.78 -30.72
N GLU A 231 -13.62 -20.19 -29.68
CA GLU A 231 -14.35 -20.94 -28.65
C GLU A 231 -15.60 -21.63 -29.22
N ARG A 232 -16.33 -20.97 -30.12
CA ARG A 232 -17.48 -21.58 -30.81
C ARG A 232 -17.05 -22.74 -31.70
N ASP A 233 -16.04 -22.53 -32.54
CA ASP A 233 -15.50 -23.55 -33.44
C ASP A 233 -14.99 -24.75 -32.62
N TYR A 234 -14.36 -24.50 -31.47
CA TYR A 234 -13.89 -25.54 -30.55
C TYR A 234 -15.04 -26.35 -29.92
N ARG A 235 -16.13 -25.67 -29.49
CA ARG A 235 -17.33 -26.36 -28.99
C ARG A 235 -17.99 -27.22 -30.07
N GLU A 236 -18.13 -26.70 -31.28
CA GLU A 236 -18.69 -27.44 -32.41
C GLU A 236 -17.83 -28.68 -32.75
N MET A 237 -16.50 -28.59 -32.67
CA MET A 237 -15.61 -29.74 -32.85
C MET A 237 -15.76 -30.80 -31.75
N LEU A 238 -15.97 -30.40 -30.49
CA LEU A 238 -16.23 -31.32 -29.39
C LEU A 238 -17.60 -32.00 -29.56
N GLU A 239 -18.63 -31.24 -29.89
CA GLU A 239 -19.97 -31.77 -30.15
C GLU A 239 -19.99 -32.73 -31.34
N ALA A 240 -19.26 -32.43 -32.42
CA ALA A 240 -19.12 -33.31 -33.59
C ALA A 240 -18.31 -34.59 -33.27
N ARG A 241 -17.40 -34.52 -32.29
CA ARG A 241 -16.63 -35.68 -31.81
C ARG A 241 -17.47 -36.59 -30.92
N ASP A 242 -18.31 -36.01 -30.06
CA ASP A 242 -19.14 -36.75 -29.11
C ASP A 242 -20.44 -37.28 -29.75
N ASN A 243 -20.92 -36.65 -30.83
CA ASN A 243 -21.99 -37.15 -31.69
C ASN A 243 -21.48 -37.46 -33.11
N PRO A 244 -20.79 -38.60 -33.33
CA PRO A 244 -20.51 -39.06 -34.68
C PRO A 244 -21.84 -39.40 -35.37
N GLN A 245 -22.31 -38.54 -36.27
CA GLN A 245 -23.51 -38.84 -37.05
C GLN A 245 -23.30 -40.14 -37.83
N PRO A 246 -24.26 -41.08 -37.78
CA PRO A 246 -24.24 -42.23 -38.66
C PRO A 246 -24.43 -41.73 -40.10
N SER A 247 -23.45 -42.00 -40.96
CA SER A 247 -23.62 -41.84 -42.41
C SER A 247 -24.74 -42.78 -42.85
N ASN A 248 -25.95 -42.27 -43.07
CA ASN A 248 -26.94 -42.92 -43.93
C ASN A 248 -28.01 -41.94 -44.46
N SER A 249 -28.09 -41.95 -45.79
CA SER A 249 -29.20 -41.70 -46.71
C SER A 249 -30.56 -41.22 -46.18
N ASP A 250 -31.08 -40.20 -46.89
CA ASP A 250 -32.48 -39.98 -47.24
C ASP A 250 -33.53 -39.88 -46.12
N SER A 251 -33.92 -38.63 -45.81
CA SER A 251 -35.33 -38.24 -45.94
C SER A 251 -35.52 -36.72 -45.91
N LYS A 252 -36.07 -36.20 -47.01
CA LYS A 252 -36.55 -34.83 -47.15
C LYS A 252 -37.71 -34.58 -46.18
N THR A 253 -37.45 -34.05 -44.99
CA THR A 253 -38.49 -33.46 -44.15
C THR A 253 -38.77 -32.03 -44.61
N ARG A 254 -40.00 -31.81 -45.09
CA ARG A 254 -40.49 -30.55 -45.65
C ARG A 254 -40.41 -29.42 -44.61
N LYS A 255 -39.65 -28.36 -44.93
CA LYS A 255 -39.71 -27.05 -44.27
C LYS A 255 -41.14 -26.51 -44.26
N ARG A 256 -41.83 -26.55 -43.11
CA ARG A 256 -43.03 -25.74 -42.89
C ARG A 256 -42.58 -24.29 -42.68
N ARG A 257 -42.84 -23.45 -43.68
CA ARG A 257 -42.68 -21.99 -43.59
C ARG A 257 -43.83 -21.45 -42.75
N TRP A 258 -43.52 -20.95 -41.56
CA TRP A 258 -44.46 -20.16 -40.77
C TRP A 258 -44.41 -18.73 -41.31
N TYR A 259 -45.44 -18.33 -42.04
CA TYR A 259 -45.63 -16.93 -42.41
C TYR A 259 -46.17 -16.20 -41.18
N TYR A 260 -45.40 -15.27 -40.61
CA TYR A 260 -45.94 -14.30 -39.67
C TYR A 260 -46.75 -13.28 -40.47
N LEU A 261 -48.07 -13.44 -40.42
CA LEU A 261 -49.04 -12.48 -40.91
C LEU A 261 -49.10 -11.33 -39.87
N TRP A 262 -48.35 -10.27 -40.10
CA TRP A 262 -48.54 -9.03 -39.34
C TRP A 262 -49.76 -8.32 -39.95
N ILE A 263 -50.85 -8.32 -39.18
CA ILE A 263 -52.04 -7.53 -39.45
C ILE A 263 -51.66 -6.04 -39.29
N ARG A 264 -52.20 -5.25 -40.21
CA ARG A 264 -51.98 -3.81 -40.48
C ARG A 264 -52.11 -2.90 -39.27
#